data_AF-A0A3N7ICG4-F1
#
_entry.id   AF-A0A3N7ICG4-F1
#
_cell.length_a   1.000
_cell.length_b   1.000
_cell.length_c   1.000
_cell.angle_alpha   90.00
_cell.angle_beta   90.00
_cell.angle_gamma   90.00
#
_symmetry.space_group_name_H-M   'P 1'
#
loop_
_entity.id
_entity.type
_entity.pdbx_description
1 polymer ?
#
loop_
_entity_poly.entity_id
_entity_poly.type
_entity_poly.pdbx_seq_one_letter_code
_entity_poly.pdbx_strand_id
1 'polypeptide(L)'
;TTTNIASTMLAVKKIWEQTFPDYVYEYKFLDDKIESFYKQENQLVALYKIFAAIAIFLSCLGLYGLVSFMAVQRIKEVGIRKVLGASTGNIVCLFSKEFIVLIAIAFAIATPLTWYYMYQWLQDYAYRINISWWPFAIGGLAAIVIALVTISFQAIKAAMANPVKSLRNE
;
A
#
# COMPACT_ATOMS: atom_id res chain seq x y z
N THR A 1 41.59 3.17 -15.66
CA THR A 1 42.99 2.89 -15.29
C THR A 1 43.00 2.17 -13.95
N THR A 2 42.84 0.85 -13.96
CA THR A 2 42.62 -0.02 -12.78
C THR A 2 43.70 -1.11 -12.68
N THR A 3 44.90 -0.82 -13.18
CA THR A 3 45.81 -1.89 -13.60
C THR A 3 46.60 -2.55 -12.46
N ASN A 4 46.54 -2.09 -11.20
CA ASN A 4 47.37 -2.68 -10.13
C ASN A 4 46.91 -2.40 -8.68
N ILE A 5 45.64 -2.64 -8.36
CA ILE A 5 45.07 -2.43 -7.00
C ILE A 5 45.80 -3.30 -5.94
N ALA A 6 46.22 -4.51 -6.31
CA ALA A 6 46.90 -5.43 -5.41
C ALA A 6 48.29 -4.94 -4.95
N SER A 7 49.08 -4.34 -5.85
CA SER A 7 50.40 -3.83 -5.50
C SER A 7 50.33 -2.55 -4.66
N THR A 8 49.32 -1.71 -4.89
CA THR A 8 49.08 -0.51 -4.07
C THR A 8 48.63 -0.89 -2.65
N MET A 9 47.75 -1.88 -2.48
CA MET A 9 47.38 -2.37 -1.14
C MET A 9 48.58 -2.94 -0.37
N LEU A 10 49.48 -3.67 -1.03
CA LEU A 10 50.70 -4.21 -0.41
C LEU A 10 51.67 -3.10 0.05
N ALA A 11 51.82 -2.04 -0.75
CA ALA A 11 52.63 -0.88 -0.38
C ALA A 11 52.03 -0.14 0.83
N VAL A 12 50.71 0.05 0.85
CA VAL A 12 50.00 0.69 1.97
C VAL A 12 50.07 -0.16 3.24
N LYS A 13 49.87 -1.49 3.12
CA LYS A 13 50.01 -2.43 4.25
C LYS A 13 51.39 -2.36 4.88
N LYS A 14 52.45 -2.35 4.06
CA LYS A 14 53.84 -2.29 4.53
C LYS A 14 54.16 -0.99 5.29
N ILE A 15 53.66 0.15 4.81
CA ILE A 15 53.82 1.44 5.49
C ILE A 15 53.02 1.48 6.79
N TRP A 16 51.80 0.91 6.80
CA TRP A 16 50.92 0.87 7.97
C TRP A 16 51.52 0.03 9.11
N GLU A 17 52.02 -1.17 8.80
CA GLU A 17 52.65 -2.07 9.78
C GLU A 17 53.97 -1.49 10.35
N GLN A 18 54.68 -0.66 9.58
CA GLN A 18 55.89 0.03 10.05
C GLN A 18 55.59 1.25 10.93
N THR A 19 54.44 1.91 10.73
CA THR A 19 54.09 3.16 11.43
C THR A 19 53.24 2.90 12.67
N PHE A 20 52.41 1.84 12.68
CA PHE A 20 51.50 1.48 13.76
C PHE A 20 51.57 -0.04 14.07
N PRO A 21 52.66 -0.53 14.67
CA PRO A 21 52.89 -1.96 14.90
C PRO A 21 51.89 -2.63 15.86
N ASP A 22 51.20 -1.86 16.71
CA ASP A 22 50.19 -2.38 17.66
C ASP A 22 48.78 -2.50 17.07
N TYR A 23 48.54 -2.08 15.82
CA TYR A 23 47.22 -2.12 15.17
C TYR A 23 47.21 -3.04 13.95
N VAL A 24 46.30 -4.03 13.96
CA VAL A 24 46.09 -4.96 12.84
C VAL A 24 45.54 -4.20 11.64
N TYR A 25 46.23 -4.29 10.50
CA TYR A 25 45.77 -3.73 9.22
C TYR A 25 44.54 -4.50 8.72
N GLU A 26 43.35 -3.98 9.00
CA GLU A 26 42.08 -4.50 8.49
C GLU A 26 41.62 -3.63 7.30
N TYR A 27 41.79 -4.16 6.09
CA TYR A 27 41.32 -3.51 4.87
C TYR A 27 39.93 -4.04 4.51
N LYS A 28 38.93 -3.18 4.46
CA LYS A 28 37.62 -3.48 3.85
C LYS A 28 37.43 -2.55 2.66
N PHE A 29 37.14 -3.11 1.48
CA PHE A 29 36.78 -2.31 0.33
C PHE A 29 35.53 -1.50 0.65
N LEU A 30 35.51 -0.25 0.20
CA LEU A 30 34.32 0.60 0.34
C LEU A 30 33.13 -0.03 -0.40
N ASP A 31 33.37 -0.76 -1.49
CA ASP A 31 32.38 -1.50 -2.26
C ASP A 31 31.68 -2.58 -1.42
N ASP A 32 32.42 -3.38 -0.65
CA ASP A 32 31.86 -4.41 0.24
C ASP A 32 31.01 -3.77 1.35
N LYS A 33 31.44 -2.61 1.86
CA LYS A 33 30.69 -1.87 2.89
C LYS A 33 29.38 -1.33 2.32
N ILE A 34 29.44 -0.72 1.14
CA ILE A 34 28.28 -0.20 0.42
C ILE A 34 27.29 -1.34 0.10
N GLU A 35 27.76 -2.49 -0.39
CA GLU A 35 26.91 -3.64 -0.70
C GLU A 35 26.19 -4.18 0.56
N SER A 36 26.87 -4.19 1.71
CA SER A 36 26.26 -4.60 2.98
C SER A 36 25.15 -3.65 3.45
N PHE A 37 25.33 -2.33 3.28
CA PHE A 37 24.29 -1.35 3.59
C PHE A 37 23.06 -1.50 2.67
N TYR A 38 23.28 -1.67 1.35
CA TYR A 38 22.19 -1.91 0.41
C TYR A 38 21.42 -3.21 0.71
N LYS A 39 22.09 -4.27 1.17
CA LYS A 39 21.42 -5.52 1.57
C LYS A 39 20.47 -5.29 2.75
N GLN A 40 20.90 -4.55 3.76
CA GLN A 40 20.07 -4.28 4.94
C GLN A 40 18.88 -3.37 4.60
N GLU A 41 19.10 -2.33 3.79
CA GLU A 41 18.04 -1.42 3.35
C GLU A 41 17.02 -2.13 2.43
N ASN A 42 17.48 -2.96 1.50
CA ASN A 42 16.59 -3.75 0.64
C ASN A 42 15.72 -4.74 1.41
N GLN A 43 16.24 -5.33 2.49
CA GLN A 43 15.45 -6.20 3.36
C GLN A 43 14.33 -5.43 4.08
N LEU A 44 14.62 -4.24 4.60
CA LEU A 44 13.60 -3.39 5.22
C LEU A 44 12.54 -2.94 4.20
N VAL A 45 12.96 -2.50 3.03
CA VAL A 45 12.04 -2.12 1.95
C VAL A 45 11.16 -3.30 1.53
N ALA A 46 11.73 -4.51 1.41
CA ALA A 46 10.96 -5.71 1.11
C ALA A 46 9.93 -6.02 2.20
N LEU A 47 10.31 -5.89 3.47
CA LEU A 47 9.41 -6.10 4.60
C LEU A 47 8.26 -5.09 4.61
N TYR A 48 8.55 -3.80 4.42
CA TYR A 48 7.52 -2.77 4.31
C TYR A 48 6.58 -3.01 3.12
N LYS A 49 7.10 -3.46 1.98
CA LYS A 49 6.27 -3.83 0.81
C LYS A 49 5.31 -4.96 1.13
N ILE A 50 5.77 -6.01 1.82
CA ILE A 50 4.93 -7.14 2.21
C ILE A 50 3.84 -6.69 3.19
N PHE A 51 4.20 -5.92 4.23
CA PHE A 51 3.21 -5.40 5.17
C PHE A 51 2.19 -4.48 4.50
N ALA A 52 2.62 -3.60 3.59
CA ALA A 52 1.71 -2.76 2.82
C ALA A 52 0.75 -3.61 1.97
N ALA A 53 1.24 -4.65 1.30
CA ALA A 53 0.41 -5.56 0.51
C ALA A 53 -0.64 -6.28 1.37
N ILE A 54 -0.25 -6.78 2.54
CA ILE A 54 -1.16 -7.42 3.49
C ILE A 54 -2.19 -6.41 4.01
N ALA A 55 -1.78 -5.20 4.38
CA ALA A 55 -2.68 -4.16 4.86
C ALA A 55 -3.73 -3.76 3.81
N ILE A 56 -3.32 -3.63 2.54
CA ILE A 56 -4.23 -3.38 1.41
C ILE A 56 -5.21 -4.54 1.28
N PHE A 57 -4.73 -5.79 1.31
CA PHE A 57 -5.56 -6.97 1.19
C PHE A 57 -6.61 -7.06 2.30
N LEU A 58 -6.21 -6.86 3.56
CA LEU A 58 -7.13 -6.83 4.70
C LEU A 58 -8.15 -5.69 4.61
N SER A 59 -7.72 -4.52 4.15
CA SER A 59 -8.63 -3.38 3.93
C SER A 59 -9.68 -3.70 2.86
N CYS A 60 -9.29 -4.38 1.77
CA CYS A 60 -10.22 -4.83 0.75
C CYS A 60 -11.23 -5.85 1.30
N LEU A 61 -10.80 -6.78 2.15
CA LEU A 61 -11.68 -7.74 2.80
C LEU A 61 -12.67 -7.05 3.77
N GLY A 62 -12.21 -6.05 4.52
CA GLY A 62 -13.07 -5.25 5.40
C GLY A 62 -14.13 -4.46 4.61
N LEU A 63 -13.72 -3.80 3.53
CA LEU A 63 -14.64 -3.11 2.62
C LEU A 63 -15.65 -4.09 2.01
N TYR A 64 -15.18 -5.25 1.53
CA TYR A 64 -16.03 -6.31 1.00
C TYR A 64 -17.06 -6.79 2.03
N GLY A 65 -16.65 -7.00 3.28
CA GLY A 65 -17.53 -7.39 4.38
C GLY A 65 -18.63 -6.35 4.65
N LEU A 66 -18.26 -5.06 4.74
CA LEU A 66 -19.19 -3.95 4.92
C LEU A 66 -20.19 -3.85 3.76
N VAL A 67 -19.71 -3.89 2.52
CA VAL A 67 -20.54 -3.86 1.31
C VAL A 67 -21.50 -5.04 1.28
N SER A 68 -21.02 -6.25 1.60
CA SER A 68 -21.84 -7.45 1.62
C SER A 68 -22.93 -7.38 2.69
N PHE A 69 -22.62 -6.87 3.89
CA PHE A 69 -23.59 -6.70 4.96
C PHE A 69 -24.68 -5.67 4.59
N MET A 70 -24.28 -4.52 4.05
CA MET A 70 -25.23 -3.49 3.60
C MET A 70 -26.10 -3.97 2.44
N ALA A 71 -25.53 -4.73 1.51
CA ALA A 71 -26.28 -5.33 0.40
C ALA A 71 -27.41 -6.21 0.95
N VAL A 72 -27.10 -7.09 1.91
CA VAL A 72 -28.10 -7.97 2.57
C VAL A 72 -29.18 -7.16 3.27
N GLN A 73 -28.81 -6.12 4.02
CA GLN A 73 -29.76 -5.29 4.77
C GLN A 73 -30.74 -4.54 3.86
N ARG A 74 -30.31 -4.20 2.65
CA ARG A 74 -31.13 -3.52 1.62
C ARG A 74 -31.74 -4.45 0.58
N ILE A 75 -31.61 -5.78 0.70
CA ILE A 75 -32.23 -6.77 -0.21
C ILE A 75 -33.74 -6.55 -0.33
N LYS A 76 -34.44 -6.18 0.76
CA LYS A 76 -35.90 -5.96 0.75
C LYS A 76 -36.30 -4.77 -0.12
N GLU A 77 -35.59 -3.64 -0.02
CA GLU A 77 -35.83 -2.44 -0.83
C GLU A 77 -35.51 -2.68 -2.31
N VAL A 78 -34.42 -3.39 -2.57
CA VAL A 78 -33.95 -3.79 -3.90
C VAL A 78 -34.94 -4.77 -4.56
N GLY A 79 -35.45 -5.74 -3.81
CA GLY A 79 -36.44 -6.72 -4.26
C GLY A 79 -37.76 -6.06 -4.68
N ILE A 80 -38.28 -5.14 -3.87
CA ILE A 80 -39.52 -4.40 -4.18
C ILE A 80 -39.35 -3.55 -5.45
N ARG A 81 -38.24 -2.81 -5.56
CA ARG A 81 -37.94 -2.01 -6.77
C ARG A 81 -37.77 -2.87 -8.01
N LYS A 82 -37.17 -4.05 -7.91
CA LYS A 82 -36.99 -4.98 -9.03
C LYS A 82 -38.32 -5.55 -9.55
N VAL A 83 -39.26 -5.87 -8.64
CA VAL A 83 -40.62 -6.31 -9.01
C VAL A 83 -41.41 -5.18 -9.69
N LEU A 84 -41.14 -3.93 -9.33
CA LEU A 84 -41.68 -2.73 -9.99
C LEU A 84 -40.95 -2.35 -11.29
N GLY A 85 -40.03 -3.17 -11.79
CA GLY A 85 -39.34 -2.97 -13.07
C GLY A 85 -38.06 -2.10 -13.01
N ALA A 86 -37.53 -1.79 -11.82
CA ALA A 86 -36.29 -1.03 -11.71
C ALA A 86 -35.07 -1.84 -12.20
N SER A 87 -34.21 -1.20 -12.99
CA SER A 87 -32.99 -1.83 -13.50
C SER A 87 -31.97 -2.05 -12.37
N THR A 88 -31.23 -3.15 -12.46
CA THR A 88 -30.14 -3.51 -11.56
C THR A 88 -29.01 -2.47 -11.55
N GLY A 89 -28.83 -1.73 -12.65
CA GLY A 89 -27.84 -0.66 -12.76
C GLY A 89 -28.12 0.55 -11.85
N ASN A 90 -29.39 0.90 -11.63
CA ASN A 90 -29.73 2.05 -10.79
C ASN A 90 -29.39 1.80 -9.31
N ILE A 91 -29.47 0.54 -8.89
CA ILE A 91 -29.13 0.08 -7.55
C ILE A 91 -27.61 0.13 -7.36
N VAL A 92 -26.86 -0.43 -8.31
CA VAL A 92 -25.38 -0.37 -8.31
C VAL A 92 -24.89 1.07 -8.26
N CYS A 93 -25.49 1.98 -9.03
CA CYS A 93 -25.13 3.41 -9.05
C CYS A 93 -25.37 4.09 -7.70
N LEU A 94 -26.53 3.85 -7.07
CA LEU A 94 -26.87 4.43 -5.78
C LEU A 94 -25.89 3.99 -4.68
N PHE A 95 -25.60 2.68 -4.61
CA PHE A 95 -24.62 2.15 -3.66
C PHE A 95 -23.21 2.68 -3.93
N SER A 96 -22.76 2.65 -5.18
CA SER A 96 -21.43 3.14 -5.54
C SER A 96 -21.25 4.60 -5.13
N LYS A 97 -22.28 5.44 -5.29
CA LYS A 97 -22.24 6.85 -4.88
C LYS A 97 -22.10 7.02 -3.36
N GLU A 98 -22.88 6.30 -2.55
CA GLU A 98 -22.78 6.35 -1.08
C GLU A 98 -21.36 5.98 -0.61
N PHE A 99 -20.80 4.91 -1.18
CA PHE A 99 -19.45 4.46 -0.82
C PHE A 99 -18.35 5.40 -1.31
N ILE A 100 -18.46 5.97 -2.52
CA ILE A 100 -17.49 6.97 -3.02
C ILE A 100 -17.46 8.18 -2.07
N VAL A 101 -18.62 8.64 -1.58
CA VAL A 101 -18.67 9.75 -0.62
C VAL A 101 -17.97 9.38 0.68
N LEU A 102 -18.20 8.18 1.23
CA LEU A 102 -17.52 7.71 2.43
C LEU A 102 -15.99 7.64 2.23
N ILE A 103 -15.54 7.13 1.08
CA ILE A 103 -14.12 7.05 0.72
C ILE A 103 -13.52 8.45 0.57
N ALA A 104 -14.24 9.39 -0.06
CA ALA A 104 -13.78 10.76 -0.21
C ALA A 104 -13.61 11.46 1.14
N ILE A 105 -14.54 11.26 2.08
CA ILE A 105 -14.43 11.79 3.44
C ILE A 105 -13.24 11.15 4.16
N ALA A 106 -13.10 9.83 4.08
CA ALA A 106 -11.97 9.12 4.69
C ALA A 106 -10.63 9.61 4.12
N PHE A 107 -10.53 9.82 2.81
CA PHE A 107 -9.34 10.31 2.13
C PHE A 107 -9.01 11.76 2.50
N ALA A 108 -10.03 12.63 2.62
CA ALA A 108 -9.87 14.01 3.04
C ALA A 108 -9.31 14.13 4.46
N ILE A 109 -9.62 13.18 5.34
CA ILE A 109 -9.08 13.14 6.71
C ILE A 109 -7.71 12.44 6.76
N ALA A 110 -7.54 11.35 6.02
CA ALA A 110 -6.31 10.57 6.02
C ALA A 110 -5.13 11.35 5.44
N THR A 111 -5.34 12.10 4.35
CA THR A 111 -4.28 12.86 3.66
C THR A 111 -3.54 13.84 4.59
N PRO A 112 -4.20 14.79 5.28
CA PRO A 112 -3.51 15.72 6.18
C PRO A 112 -2.89 15.02 7.38
N LEU A 113 -3.52 13.96 7.90
CA LEU A 113 -3.00 13.19 9.02
C LEU A 113 -1.69 12.50 8.64
N THR A 114 -1.66 11.78 7.52
CA THR A 114 -0.45 11.14 7.00
C THR A 114 0.63 12.16 6.67
N TRP A 115 0.27 13.30 6.06
CA TRP A 115 1.22 14.39 5.80
C TRP A 115 1.88 14.89 7.08
N TYR A 116 1.09 15.13 8.14
CA TYR A 116 1.60 15.60 9.43
C TYR A 116 2.59 14.62 10.06
N TYR A 117 2.21 13.33 10.13
CA TYR A 117 3.11 12.30 10.67
C TYR A 117 4.39 12.15 9.85
N MET A 118 4.28 12.18 8.51
CA MET A 118 5.43 12.04 7.63
C MET A 118 6.35 13.26 7.73
N TYR A 119 5.80 14.46 7.86
CA TYR A 119 6.58 15.68 8.10
C TYR A 119 7.36 15.58 9.41
N GLN A 120 6.71 15.16 10.50
CA GLN A 120 7.37 15.01 11.80
C GLN A 120 8.49 13.96 11.74
N TRP A 121 8.24 12.81 11.11
CA TRP A 121 9.24 11.76 10.94
C TRP A 121 10.44 12.22 10.11
N LEU A 122 10.22 13.04 9.08
CA LEU A 122 11.30 13.56 8.25
C LEU A 122 12.16 14.62 8.96
N GLN A 123 11.70 15.22 10.06
CA GLN A 123 12.49 16.19 10.82
C GLN A 123 13.74 15.56 11.44
N ASP A 124 13.66 14.27 11.81
CA ASP A 124 14.75 13.53 12.45
C ASP A 124 15.87 13.14 11.47
N TYR A 125 15.69 13.38 10.17
CA TYR A 125 16.67 13.10 9.13
C TYR A 125 17.38 14.38 8.66
N ALA A 126 18.71 14.30 8.56
CA ALA A 126 19.55 15.40 8.10
C ALA A 126 19.38 15.71 6.60
N TYR A 127 18.96 14.72 5.80
CA TYR A 127 18.62 14.88 4.39
C TYR A 127 17.12 14.65 4.20
N ARG A 128 16.38 15.72 3.93
CA ARG A 128 14.90 15.71 3.87
C ARG A 128 14.43 15.67 2.42
N ILE A 129 13.56 14.71 2.12
CA ILE A 129 12.89 14.64 0.82
C ILE A 129 11.69 15.60 0.85
N ASN A 130 11.50 16.40 -0.20
CA ASN A 130 10.29 17.21 -0.30
C ASN A 130 9.08 16.30 -0.54
N ILE A 131 8.10 16.32 0.38
CA ILE A 131 6.89 15.52 0.23
C ILE A 131 6.09 16.07 -0.95
N SER A 132 6.09 15.36 -2.07
CA SER A 132 5.24 15.70 -3.21
C SER A 132 3.80 15.24 -2.98
N TRP A 133 2.82 15.91 -3.57
CA TRP A 133 1.41 15.52 -3.44
C TRP A 133 1.04 14.26 -4.27
N TRP A 134 1.80 13.98 -5.33
CA TRP A 134 1.55 12.87 -6.26
C TRP A 134 1.30 11.48 -5.64
N PRO A 135 2.03 11.03 -4.60
CA PRO A 135 1.78 9.74 -3.96
C PRO A 135 0.38 9.64 -3.33
N PHE A 136 -0.12 10.73 -2.75
CA PHE A 136 -1.48 10.77 -2.20
C PHE A 136 -2.52 10.68 -3.31
N ALA A 137 -2.31 11.39 -4.42
CA ALA A 137 -3.22 11.33 -5.56
C ALA A 137 -3.29 9.91 -6.16
N ILE A 138 -2.15 9.25 -6.35
CA ILE A 138 -2.09 7.86 -6.82
C ILE A 138 -2.77 6.91 -5.82
N GLY A 139 -2.49 7.06 -4.52
CA GLY A 139 -3.10 6.24 -3.47
C GLY A 139 -4.62 6.41 -3.39
N GLY A 140 -5.11 7.65 -3.48
CA GLY A 140 -6.53 7.96 -3.51
C GLY A 140 -7.23 7.39 -4.75
N LEU A 141 -6.63 7.55 -5.92
CA LEU A 141 -7.13 6.97 -7.17
C LEU A 141 -7.20 5.44 -7.07
N ALA A 142 -6.14 4.79 -6.60
CA ALA A 142 -6.09 3.35 -6.42
C ALA A 142 -7.18 2.86 -5.45
N ALA A 143 -7.38 3.54 -4.32
CA ALA A 143 -8.43 3.21 -3.36
C ALA A 143 -9.84 3.30 -3.97
N ILE A 144 -10.11 4.36 -4.76
CA ILE A 144 -11.38 4.52 -5.47
C ILE A 144 -11.59 3.40 -6.49
N VAL A 145 -10.56 3.06 -7.27
CA VAL A 145 -10.63 1.99 -8.28
C VAL A 145 -10.92 0.64 -7.61
N ILE A 146 -10.20 0.29 -6.55
CA ILE A 146 -10.40 -0.96 -5.80
C ILE A 146 -11.83 -1.03 -5.24
N ALA A 147 -12.32 0.06 -4.65
CA ALA A 147 -13.66 0.10 -4.10
C ALA A 147 -14.72 -0.05 -5.19
N LEU A 148 -14.60 0.67 -6.31
CA LEU A 148 -15.50 0.57 -7.45
C LEU A 148 -15.57 -0.85 -7.99
N VAL A 149 -14.42 -1.50 -8.16
CA VAL A 149 -14.36 -2.90 -8.63
C VAL A 149 -15.06 -3.84 -7.65
N THR A 150 -14.78 -3.70 -6.35
CA THR A 150 -15.36 -4.54 -5.29
C THR A 150 -16.88 -4.37 -5.19
N ILE A 151 -17.35 -3.13 -5.20
CA ILE A 151 -18.78 -2.80 -5.11
C ILE A 151 -19.52 -3.26 -6.36
N SER A 152 -18.97 -3.00 -7.55
CA SER A 152 -19.58 -3.42 -8.82
C SER A 152 -19.75 -4.94 -8.85
N PHE A 153 -18.70 -5.68 -8.47
CA PHE A 153 -18.73 -7.13 -8.42
C PHE A 153 -19.80 -7.65 -7.45
N GLN A 154 -19.88 -7.10 -6.23
CA GLN A 154 -20.83 -7.54 -5.23
C GLN A 154 -22.27 -7.15 -5.57
N ALA A 155 -22.48 -5.95 -6.12
CA ALA A 155 -23.80 -5.47 -6.52
C ALA A 155 -24.36 -6.30 -7.69
N ILE A 156 -23.52 -6.67 -8.67
CA ILE A 156 -23.89 -7.60 -9.74
C ILE A 156 -24.24 -8.97 -9.14
N LYS A 157 -23.40 -9.51 -8.26
CA LYS A 157 -23.64 -10.80 -7.60
C LYS A 157 -24.93 -10.82 -6.79
N ALA A 158 -25.23 -9.75 -6.04
CA ALA A 158 -26.47 -9.58 -5.29
C ALA A 158 -27.68 -9.43 -6.22
N ALA A 159 -27.53 -8.74 -7.34
CA ALA A 159 -28.58 -8.56 -8.34
C ALA A 159 -28.91 -9.86 -9.11
N MET A 160 -27.90 -10.71 -9.34
CA MET A 160 -28.01 -12.03 -9.97
C MET A 160 -28.45 -13.14 -9.01
N ALA A 161 -28.34 -12.90 -7.69
CA ALA A 161 -28.89 -13.82 -6.69
C ALA A 161 -30.41 -13.94 -6.93
N ASN A 162 -30.83 -15.12 -7.39
CA ASN A 162 -32.19 -15.36 -7.84
C ASN A 162 -33.17 -15.20 -6.67
N PRO A 163 -34.12 -14.24 -6.74
CA PRO A 163 -35.04 -13.93 -5.64
C PRO A 163 -35.99 -15.09 -5.32
N VAL A 164 -36.16 -16.04 -6.25
CA VAL A 164 -37.07 -17.18 -6.14
C VAL A 164 -36.62 -18.21 -5.09
N LYS A 165 -35.32 -18.26 -4.72
CA LYS A 165 -34.84 -19.17 -3.65
C LYS A 165 -34.96 -18.59 -2.25
N SER A 166 -34.99 -17.27 -2.10
CA SER A 166 -35.11 -16.62 -0.79
C SER A 166 -36.53 -16.68 -0.21
N LEU A 167 -37.55 -16.85 -1.06
CA LEU A 167 -38.96 -16.93 -0.67
C LEU A 167 -39.45 -18.36 -0.40
N ARG A 168 -38.61 -19.39 -0.62
CA ARG A 168 -38.99 -20.80 -0.40
C ARG A 168 -38.34 -21.41 0.85
N ASN A 169 -37.55 -20.62 1.57
CA ASN A 169 -36.85 -21.02 2.80
C ASN A 169 -37.27 -20.17 4.02
N GLU A 170 -38.27 -19.31 3.88
CA GLU A 170 -39.21 -18.98 4.97
C GLU A 170 -40.51 -19.76 4.69
#